data_AF-A0A258VQJ5-F1
#
_entry.id   AF-A0A258VQJ5-F1
#
_cell.length_a   1.000
_cell.length_b   1.000
_cell.length_c   1.000
_cell.angle_alpha   90.00
_cell.angle_beta   90.00
_cell.angle_gamma   90.00
#
_symmetry.space_group_name_H-M   'P 1'
#
loop_
_entity.id
_entity.type
_entity.pdbx_description
1 polymer ?
#
loop_
_entity_poly.entity_id
_entity_poly.type
_entity_poly.pdbx_seq_one_letter_code
_entity_poly.pdbx_strand_id
1 'polypeptide(L)' 'IAQALSKFEPELRSAVKSAGFLTRDPRVVERKKYGKAKARKSFQFSKR' A
#
# COMPACT_ATOMS: atom_id res chain seq x y z
N ILE A 1 7.51 -15.91 2.10
CA ILE A 1 6.99 -17.11 2.80
C ILE A 1 5.62 -17.53 2.27
N ALA A 2 4.60 -16.66 2.26
CA ALA A 2 3.26 -16.99 1.76
C ALA A 2 3.22 -17.58 0.33
N GLN A 3 4.06 -17.06 -0.59
CA GLN A 3 4.19 -17.61 -1.94
C GLN A 3 4.83 -19.00 -1.98
N ALA A 4 5.72 -19.33 -1.04
CA ALA A 4 6.36 -20.64 -0.98
C ALA A 4 5.38 -21.70 -0.44
N LEU A 5 4.62 -21.39 0.60
CA LEU A 5 3.57 -22.27 1.14
C LEU A 5 2.51 -22.62 0.10
N SER A 6 2.09 -21.63 -0.70
CA SER A 6 1.13 -21.85 -1.79
C SER A 6 1.66 -22.74 -2.93
N LYS A 7 2.98 -22.88 -3.08
CA LYS A 7 3.62 -23.73 -4.10
C LYS A 7 3.94 -25.12 -3.59
N PHE A 8 4.21 -25.23 -2.29
CA PHE A 8 4.49 -26.49 -1.61
C PHE A 8 3.20 -27.31 -1.44
N GLU A 9 2.12 -26.67 -0.97
CA GLU A 9 0.80 -27.30 -0.77
C GLU A 9 -0.30 -26.43 -1.41
N PRO A 10 -0.81 -26.81 -2.60
CA PRO A 10 -1.82 -26.04 -3.31
C PRO A 10 -3.14 -25.86 -2.55
N GLU A 11 -3.49 -26.79 -1.66
CA GLU A 11 -4.73 -26.74 -0.86
C GLU A 11 -4.74 -25.56 0.12
N LEU A 12 -3.57 -25.25 0.71
CA LEU A 12 -3.39 -24.14 1.65
C LEU A 12 -3.57 -22.77 0.99
N ARG A 13 -3.51 -22.69 -0.34
CA ARG A 13 -3.70 -21.43 -1.07
C ARG A 13 -5.03 -20.77 -0.74
N SER A 14 -6.09 -21.56 -0.57
CA SER A 14 -7.44 -21.06 -0.24
C SER A 14 -7.45 -20.29 1.10
N ALA A 15 -6.90 -20.91 2.15
CA ALA A 15 -6.77 -20.34 3.49
C ALA A 15 -5.82 -19.14 3.55
N VAL A 16 -4.69 -19.19 2.85
CA VAL A 16 -3.71 -18.09 2.81
C VAL A 16 -4.28 -16.89 2.02
N LYS A 17 -5.10 -17.14 0.99
CA LYS A 17 -5.80 -16.09 0.24
C LYS A 17 -6.90 -15.43 1.07
N SER A 18 -7.72 -16.20 1.79
CA SER A 18 -8.77 -15.64 2.66
C SER A 18 -8.17 -14.83 3.81
N ALA A 19 -7.02 -15.24 4.33
CA ALA A 19 -6.26 -14.48 5.33
C ALA A 19 -5.54 -13.23 4.79
N GLY A 20 -5.56 -12.98 3.47
CA GLY A 20 -5.01 -11.75 2.86
C GLY A 20 -3.50 -11.72 2.66
N PHE A 21 -2.77 -12.81 2.92
CA PHE A 21 -1.30 -12.84 2.85
C PHE A 21 -0.71 -12.91 1.43
N LEU A 22 -1.55 -13.12 0.41
CA LEU A 22 -1.09 -13.18 -0.99
C LEU A 22 -0.99 -11.81 -1.66
N THR A 23 -1.65 -10.79 -1.11
CA THR A 23 -1.69 -9.45 -1.69
C THR A 23 -0.47 -8.65 -1.25
N ARG A 24 0.29 -8.11 -2.21
CA ARG A 24 1.35 -7.15 -1.89
C ARG A 24 0.72 -5.82 -1.53
N ASP A 25 1.24 -5.15 -0.51
CA ASP A 25 0.91 -3.75 -0.25
C ASP A 25 1.42 -2.87 -1.41
N PRO A 26 0.56 -2.18 -2.17
CA PRO A 26 0.96 -1.30 -3.24
C PRO A 26 1.30 0.11 -2.74
N ARG A 27 1.13 0.43 -1.45
CA ARG A 27 1.34 1.77 -0.93
C ARG A 27 2.79 2.21 -1.11
N VAL A 28 2.96 3.36 -1.74
CA VAL A 28 4.24 4.03 -1.93
C VAL A 28 4.09 5.48 -1.46
N VAL A 29 5.17 6.06 -0.93
CA VAL A 29 5.18 7.44 -0.45
C VAL A 29 4.83 8.38 -1.61
N GLU A 30 3.81 9.22 -1.40
CA GLU A 30 3.45 10.23 -2.37
C GLU A 30 4.55 11.29 -2.51
N ARG A 31 4.87 11.67 -3.74
CA ARG A 31 5.84 12.74 -4.02
C ARG A 31 5.37 14.09 -3.49
N LYS A 32 6.33 14.98 -3.19
CA LYS A 32 6.05 16.40 -2.93
C LYS A 32 5.49 17.09 -4.19
N LYS A 33 4.43 17.87 -4.03
CA LYS A 33 3.83 18.70 -5.10
C LYS A 33 4.32 20.14 -4.95
N TYR A 34 4.50 20.84 -6.07
CA TYR A 34 4.87 22.26 -6.05
C TYR A 34 3.78 23.10 -5.39
N GLY A 35 4.15 24.22 -4.77
CA GLY A 35 3.23 25.07 -4.02
C GLY A 35 2.70 24.46 -2.71
N LYS A 36 3.20 23.29 -2.29
CA LYS A 36 2.83 22.61 -1.04
C LYS A 36 4.03 22.31 -0.16
N ALA A 37 3.82 22.34 1.15
CA ALA A 37 4.85 22.03 2.14
C ALA A 37 5.22 20.54 2.15
N LYS A 38 4.26 19.65 1.87
CA LYS A 38 4.43 18.19 1.73
C LYS A 38 3.56 17.66 0.57
N ALA A 39 3.40 16.35 0.43
CA ALA A 39 2.56 15.75 -0.63
C ALA A 39 1.15 16.36 -0.72
N ARG A 40 0.52 16.64 0.44
CA ARG A 40 -0.84 17.21 0.50
C ARG A 40 -0.98 18.52 1.30
N LYS A 41 -0.09 18.78 2.27
CA LYS A 41 -0.13 19.95 3.17
C LYS A 41 0.05 21.27 2.40
N SER A 42 -0.98 22.11 2.39
CA SER A 42 -0.94 23.48 1.84
C SER A 42 -0.46 24.50 2.88
N PHE A 43 -0.05 25.67 2.40
CA PHE A 43 0.14 26.85 3.24
C PHE A 43 -1.22 27.49 3.57
N GLN A 44 -1.27 28.30 4.62
CA GLN A 44 -2.45 29.09 4.96
C GLN A 44 -2.65 30.19 3.92
N PHE A 45 -3.88 30.34 3.42
CA PHE A 45 -4.26 31.43 2.53
C PHE A 45 -4.74 32.63 3.35
N SER A 46 -4.25 33.84 3.06
CA SER A 46 -4.84 35.09 3.56
C SER A 46 -5.67 35.74 2.46
N LYS A 47 -6.97 35.94 2.73
CA LYS A 47 -7.86 36.69 1.85
C LYS A 47 -7.63 38.18 2.10
N ARG A 48 -7.60 38.98 1.04
CA ARG A 48 -7.66 40.45 1.09
C ARG A 48 -9.08 40.92 0.83
#